data_AF-A0A6H5IQV1-F1
#
_entry.id   AF-A0A6H5IQV1-F1
#
_cell.length_a   1.000
_cell.length_b   1.000
_cell.length_c   1.000
_cell.angle_alpha   90.00
_cell.angle_beta   90.00
_cell.angle_gamma   90.00
#
_symmetry.space_group_name_H-M   'P 1'
#
loop_
_entity.id
_entity.type
_entity.pdbx_description
1 polymer ?
#
loop_
_entity_poly.entity_id
_entity_poly.type
_entity_poly.pdbx_seq_one_letter_code
_entity_poly.pdbx_strand_id
1 'polypeptide(L)'
;MTEWVERGHGEVNYYLTQLLSGHGYFKSHSQRYDNTLSALCPACPSMIEDAEHVFFRCPRFHEERERLQQGLQEEIEPENITRLMLETTGNWLAVASFAQSVVTRLRQEAQEA
;
A
#
# COMPACT_ATOMS: atom_id res chain seq x y z
N MET A 1 -10.34 18.01 -0.67
CA MET A 1 -11.38 17.08 -1.17
C MET A 1 -11.77 17.36 -2.62
N THR A 2 -11.93 18.62 -3.02
CA THR A 2 -12.27 19.01 -4.41
C THR A 2 -11.26 18.49 -5.43
N GLU A 3 -9.95 18.65 -5.20
CA GLU A 3 -8.91 18.19 -6.13
C GLU A 3 -8.98 16.69 -6.46
N TRP A 4 -9.26 15.85 -5.46
CA TRP A 4 -9.43 14.41 -5.70
C TRP A 4 -10.66 14.13 -6.55
N VAL A 5 -11.79 14.81 -6.31
CA VAL A 5 -13.03 14.58 -7.04
C VAL A 5 -12.95 15.13 -8.47
N GLU A 6 -12.26 16.25 -8.67
CA GLU A 6 -12.19 17.00 -9.94
C GLU A 6 -11.05 16.55 -10.86
N ARG A 7 -10.18 15.64 -10.41
CA ARG A 7 -9.04 15.14 -11.21
C ARG A 7 -9.52 14.54 -12.54
N GLY A 8 -8.83 14.91 -13.63
CA GLY A 8 -9.10 14.38 -14.97
C GLY A 8 -8.36 13.07 -15.31
N HIS A 9 -7.63 12.50 -14.35
CA HIS A 9 -6.83 11.29 -14.53
C HIS A 9 -6.83 10.43 -13.26
N GLY A 10 -6.29 9.22 -13.35
CA GLY A 10 -6.05 8.40 -12.17
C GLY A 10 -7.27 7.60 -11.72
N GLU A 11 -7.52 6.49 -12.41
CA GLU A 11 -8.48 5.50 -11.93
C GLU A 11 -7.94 4.80 -10.67
N VAL A 12 -8.86 4.50 -9.74
CA VAL A 12 -8.54 3.73 -8.54
C VAL A 12 -8.81 2.26 -8.86
N ASN A 13 -7.75 1.52 -9.16
CA ASN A 13 -7.84 0.09 -9.46
C ASN A 13 -7.90 -0.75 -8.19
N TYR A 14 -8.03 -2.07 -8.36
CA TYR A 14 -8.08 -3.05 -7.26
C TYR A 14 -6.94 -2.90 -6.25
N TYR A 15 -5.70 -2.72 -6.72
CA TYR A 15 -4.51 -2.65 -5.86
C TYR A 15 -4.42 -1.33 -5.12
N LEU A 16 -4.65 -0.23 -5.85
CA LEU A 16 -4.62 1.12 -5.29
C LEU A 16 -5.74 1.33 -4.26
N THR A 17 -6.89 0.69 -4.45
CA THR A 17 -7.96 0.65 -3.44
C THR A 17 -7.46 0.09 -2.11
N GLN A 18 -6.63 -0.96 -2.12
CA GLN A 18 -6.14 -1.56 -0.86
C GLN A 18 -5.18 -0.64 -0.12
N LEU A 19 -4.31 0.07 -0.87
CA LEU A 19 -3.44 1.09 -0.30
C LEU A 19 -4.26 2.20 0.37
N LEU A 20 -5.29 2.71 -0.32
CA LEU A 20 -6.06 3.86 0.16
C LEU A 20 -7.08 3.53 1.26
N SER A 21 -7.60 2.30 1.29
CA SER A 21 -8.66 1.91 2.24
C SER A 21 -8.18 1.03 3.40
N GLY A 22 -7.00 0.41 3.27
CA GLY A 22 -6.55 -0.61 4.21
C GLY A 22 -7.35 -1.90 4.18
N HIS A 23 -8.18 -2.11 3.16
CA HIS A 23 -8.91 -3.37 2.95
C HIS A 23 -8.14 -4.28 1.99
N GLY A 24 -7.95 -5.56 2.35
CA GLY A 24 -7.19 -6.47 1.53
C GLY A 24 -6.56 -7.63 2.27
N TYR A 25 -5.43 -8.10 1.76
CA TYR A 25 -4.69 -9.26 2.26
C TYR A 25 -3.84 -9.00 3.51
N PHE A 26 -4.07 -7.89 4.21
CA PHE A 26 -3.37 -7.58 5.45
C PHE A 26 -3.77 -8.57 6.55
N LYS A 27 -2.82 -9.12 7.30
CA LYS A 27 -3.16 -10.02 8.43
C LYS A 27 -4.08 -9.35 9.46
N SER A 28 -3.96 -8.04 9.67
CA SER A 28 -4.88 -7.28 10.54
C SER A 28 -6.32 -7.27 10.04
N HIS A 29 -6.52 -7.39 8.72
CA HIS A 29 -7.84 -7.53 8.11
C HIS A 29 -8.37 -8.96 8.26
N SER A 30 -7.55 -9.98 8.00
CA SER A 30 -7.94 -11.40 8.14
C SER A 30 -8.32 -11.77 9.58
N GLN A 31 -7.59 -11.28 10.57
CA GLN A 31 -7.88 -11.55 11.99
C GLN A 31 -9.27 -11.06 12.41
N ARG A 32 -9.84 -10.04 11.75
CA ARG A 32 -11.21 -9.56 12.05
C ARG A 32 -12.27 -10.64 11.81
N TYR A 33 -11.98 -11.63 10.97
CA TYR A 33 -12.89 -12.70 10.60
C TYR A 33 -12.51 -14.06 11.21
N ASP A 34 -11.24 -14.22 11.58
CA ASP A 34 -10.73 -15.43 12.23
C ASP A 34 -9.74 -15.09 13.35
N ASN A 35 -10.20 -15.24 14.59
CA ASN A 35 -9.41 -14.94 15.79
C ASN A 35 -8.28 -15.94 16.05
N THR A 36 -8.20 -17.03 15.29
CA THR A 36 -7.06 -17.97 15.37
C THR A 36 -5.83 -17.46 14.63
N LEU A 37 -6.02 -16.50 13.71
CA LEU A 37 -4.93 -15.88 12.95
C LEU A 37 -4.25 -14.76 13.74
N SER A 38 -2.95 -14.62 13.54
CA SER A 38 -2.17 -13.50 14.06
C SER A 38 -2.20 -12.32 13.11
N ALA A 39 -2.47 -11.12 13.61
CA ALA A 39 -2.35 -9.85 12.89
C ALA A 39 -0.90 -9.35 12.76
N LEU A 40 0.07 -10.02 13.39
CA LEU A 40 1.46 -9.57 13.41
C LEU A 40 2.16 -9.78 12.06
N CYS A 41 3.00 -8.83 11.68
CA CYS A 41 3.83 -8.94 10.50
C CYS A 41 4.91 -10.03 10.69
N PRO A 42 5.09 -10.94 9.71
CA PRO A 42 6.08 -12.02 9.83
C PRO A 42 7.53 -11.51 9.86
N ALA A 43 7.79 -10.35 9.25
CA ALA A 43 9.11 -9.71 9.24
C ALA A 43 9.29 -8.66 10.35
N CYS A 44 8.20 -8.27 11.04
CA CYS A 44 8.22 -7.28 12.11
C CYS A 44 7.34 -7.79 13.27
N PRO A 45 7.87 -8.70 14.11
CA PRO A 45 7.06 -9.44 15.08
C PRO A 45 6.33 -8.58 16.13
N SER A 46 6.73 -7.33 16.33
CA SER A 46 6.08 -6.38 17.24
C SER A 46 5.12 -5.41 16.54
N MET A 47 4.93 -5.54 15.23
CA MET A 47 4.11 -4.64 14.42
C MET A 47 2.91 -5.38 13.85
N ILE A 48 1.76 -4.72 13.85
CA ILE A 48 0.57 -5.18 13.14
C ILE A 48 0.81 -5.01 11.64
N GLU A 49 0.48 -6.04 10.87
CA GLU A 49 0.48 -5.94 9.41
C GLU A 49 -0.85 -5.35 8.96
N ASP A 50 -0.91 -4.02 8.90
CA ASP A 50 -1.92 -3.22 8.23
C ASP A 50 -1.34 -2.50 7.00
N ALA A 51 -2.16 -1.73 6.28
CA ALA A 51 -1.71 -1.00 5.10
C ALA A 51 -0.62 0.03 5.43
N GLU A 52 -0.73 0.75 6.54
CA GLU A 52 0.24 1.78 6.90
C GLU A 52 1.62 1.15 7.14
N HIS A 53 1.66 0.09 7.95
CA HIS A 53 2.89 -0.66 8.15
C HIS A 53 3.43 -1.21 6.84
N VAL A 54 2.60 -1.92 6.06
CA VAL A 54 3.01 -2.57 4.81
C VAL A 54 3.60 -1.58 3.81
N PHE A 55 2.89 -0.49 3.52
CA PHE A 55 3.25 0.42 2.42
C PHE A 55 4.30 1.46 2.80
N PHE A 56 4.48 1.77 4.09
CA PHE A 56 5.34 2.88 4.49
C PHE A 56 6.50 2.48 5.41
N ARG A 57 6.44 1.32 6.08
CA ARG A 57 7.43 0.94 7.12
C ARG A 57 8.03 -0.46 6.94
N CYS A 58 7.30 -1.39 6.36
CA CYS A 58 7.63 -2.81 6.41
C CYS A 58 8.92 -3.13 5.62
N PRO A 59 9.96 -3.73 6.23
CA PRO A 59 11.22 -4.05 5.55
C PRO A 59 11.04 -4.98 4.34
N ARG A 60 10.00 -5.82 4.31
CA ARG A 60 9.70 -6.70 3.16
C ARG A 60 9.55 -5.95 1.84
N PHE A 61 9.00 -4.74 1.90
CA PHE A 61 8.67 -3.92 0.74
C PHE A 61 9.60 -2.71 0.59
N HIS A 62 10.78 -2.77 1.21
CA HIS A 62 11.75 -1.67 1.18
C HIS A 62 12.18 -1.33 -0.25
N GLU A 63 12.51 -2.32 -1.07
CA GLU A 63 12.98 -2.10 -2.44
C GLU A 63 11.88 -1.48 -3.33
N GLU A 64 10.64 -1.90 -3.17
CA GLU A 64 9.49 -1.35 -3.89
C GLU A 64 9.25 0.11 -3.48
N ARG A 65 9.32 0.42 -2.18
CA ARG A 65 9.19 1.80 -1.67
C ARG A 65 10.33 2.69 -2.15
N GLU A 66 11.57 2.24 -2.00
CA GLU A 66 12.76 3.00 -2.39
C GLU A 66 12.70 3.37 -3.87
N ARG A 67 12.30 2.43 -4.73
CA ARG A 67 12.15 2.66 -6.17
C ARG A 67 11.07 3.70 -6.49
N LEU A 68 9.95 3.67 -5.76
CA LEU A 68 8.90 4.68 -5.88
C LEU A 68 9.41 6.06 -5.43
N GLN A 69 10.04 6.14 -4.26
CA GLN A 69 10.58 7.37 -3.69
C GLN A 69 11.64 8.01 -4.59
N GLN A 70 12.52 7.21 -5.20
CA GLN A 70 13.48 7.69 -6.19
C GLN A 70 12.79 8.28 -7.44
N GLY A 71 11.71 7.65 -7.91
CA GLY A 71 10.92 8.14 -9.04
C GLY A 71 10.14 9.42 -8.74
N LEU A 72 9.67 9.58 -7.50
CA LEU A 72 8.95 10.76 -7.04
C LEU A 72 9.87 11.90 -6.58
N GLN A 73 11.15 11.59 -6.31
CA GLN A 73 12.11 12.51 -5.68
C GLN A 73 11.64 13.03 -4.32
N GLU A 74 10.79 12.26 -3.63
CA GLU A 74 10.25 12.58 -2.31
C GLU A 74 10.05 11.28 -1.52
N GLU A 75 10.25 11.34 -0.21
CA GLU A 75 9.87 10.23 0.68
C GLU A 75 8.34 10.09 0.72
N ILE A 76 7.85 8.86 0.70
CA ILE A 76 6.42 8.60 0.77
C ILE A 76 6.00 8.42 2.22
N GLU A 77 4.93 9.10 2.59
CA GLU A 77 4.31 9.07 3.90
C GLU A 77 2.79 8.94 3.74
N PRO A 78 2.07 8.37 4.72
CA PRO A 78 0.62 8.28 4.67
C PRO A 78 -0.06 9.63 4.37
N GLU A 79 0.52 10.72 4.88
CA GLU A 79 -0.02 12.08 4.77
C GLU A 79 0.22 12.72 3.40
N ASN A 80 1.25 12.30 2.64
CA ASN A 80 1.62 12.94 1.37
C ASN A 80 1.27 12.10 0.14
N ILE A 81 0.99 10.80 0.27
CA ILE A 81 0.85 9.91 -0.89
C ILE A 81 -0.26 10.37 -1.85
N THR A 82 -1.40 10.81 -1.32
CA THR A 82 -2.52 11.31 -2.15
C THR A 82 -2.15 12.59 -2.88
N ARG A 83 -1.41 13.49 -2.22
CA ARG A 83 -0.93 14.74 -2.82
C ARG A 83 0.01 14.43 -3.98
N LEU A 84 1.00 13.56 -3.75
CA LEU A 84 1.97 13.13 -4.76
C LEU A 84 1.29 12.50 -5.99
N MET A 85 0.28 11.65 -5.76
CA MET A 85 -0.50 11.04 -6.84
C MET A 85 -1.22 12.07 -7.73
N LEU A 86 -1.71 13.17 -7.15
CA LEU A 86 -2.49 14.19 -7.86
C LEU A 86 -1.64 15.15 -8.69
N GLU A 87 -0.34 15.24 -8.44
CA GLU A 87 0.55 16.17 -9.15
C GLU A 87 0.67 15.86 -10.64
N THR A 88 0.79 14.58 -10.99
CA THR A 88 0.93 14.15 -12.39
C THR A 88 0.33 12.77 -12.62
N THR A 89 -0.13 12.51 -13.84
CA THR A 89 -0.50 11.16 -14.29
C THR A 89 0.66 10.16 -14.11
N GLY A 90 1.91 10.61 -14.25
CA GLY A 90 3.09 9.78 -14.05
C GLY A 90 3.22 9.31 -12.60
N ASN A 91 3.06 10.21 -11.63
CA ASN A 91 3.10 9.89 -10.21
C ASN A 91 1.96 8.93 -9.85
N TRP A 92 0.76 9.17 -10.37
CA TRP A 92 -0.37 8.27 -10.18
C TRP A 92 -0.05 6.84 -10.64
N LEU A 93 0.47 6.70 -11.86
CA LEU A 93 0.83 5.40 -12.42
C LEU A 93 1.95 4.73 -11.62
N ALA A 94 2.96 5.49 -11.18
CA ALA A 94 4.04 4.97 -10.34
C ALA A 94 3.51 4.42 -9.00
N VAL A 95 2.64 5.15 -8.32
CA VAL A 95 2.01 4.70 -7.07
C VAL A 95 1.09 3.50 -7.31
N ALA A 96 0.35 3.48 -8.42
CA ALA A 96 -0.50 2.34 -8.77
C ALA A 96 0.33 1.06 -9.04
N SER A 97 1.47 1.17 -9.73
CA SER A 97 2.38 0.04 -9.96
C SER A 97 3.06 -0.43 -8.68
N PHE A 98 3.45 0.50 -7.80
CA PHE A 98 3.94 0.19 -6.46
C PHE A 98 2.90 -0.60 -5.64
N ALA A 99 1.67 -0.10 -5.57
CA ALA A 99 0.57 -0.76 -4.88
C ALA A 99 0.31 -2.17 -5.43
N GLN A 100 0.34 -2.32 -6.75
CA GLN A 100 0.19 -3.61 -7.41
C GLN A 100 1.30 -4.60 -7.02
N SER A 101 2.56 -4.18 -7.00
CA SER A 101 3.69 -5.04 -6.63
C SER A 101 3.54 -5.58 -5.20
N VAL A 102 3.29 -4.68 -4.26
CA VAL A 102 3.15 -5.00 -2.82
C VAL A 102 1.97 -5.92 -2.57
N VAL A 103 0.79 -5.59 -3.11
CA VAL A 103 -0.44 -6.37 -2.88
C VAL A 103 -0.37 -7.74 -3.57
N THR A 104 0.26 -7.84 -4.74
CA THR A 104 0.44 -9.14 -5.43
C THR A 104 1.27 -10.07 -4.57
N ARG A 105 2.36 -9.56 -3.99
CA ARG A 105 3.22 -10.34 -3.11
C ARG A 105 2.52 -10.71 -1.79
N LEU A 106 1.81 -9.79 -1.16
CA LEU A 106 0.98 -10.12 0.02
C LEU A 106 -0.03 -11.22 -0.26
N ARG A 107 -0.70 -11.15 -1.43
CA ARG A 107 -1.66 -12.16 -1.84
C ARG A 107 -1.02 -13.54 -2.00
N GLN A 108 0.18 -13.61 -2.59
CA GLN A 108 0.92 -14.86 -2.74
C GLN A 108 1.28 -15.43 -1.36
N GLU A 109 1.84 -14.61 -0.48
CA GLU A 109 2.18 -14.99 0.90
C GLU A 109 0.95 -15.49 1.68
N ALA A 110 -0.22 -14.90 1.46
CA ALA A 110 -1.48 -15.33 2.09
C ALA A 110 -2.05 -16.64 1.52
N GLN A 111 -1.71 -17.02 0.28
CA GLN A 111 -2.15 -18.27 -0.34
C GLN A 111 -1.24 -19.46 0.02
N GLU A 112 -0.03 -19.18 0.50
CA GLU A 112 0.98 -20.17 0.89
C GLU A 112 1.01 -20.46 2.40
N ALA A 113 0.30 -19.66 3.20
CA ALA A 113 0.20 -19.76 4.67
C ALA A 113 -0.92 -20.70 5.13
#